data_AF-A0A6P6DX12-F1
#
_entry.id   AF-A0A6P6DX12-F1
#
_cell.length_a   1.000
_cell.length_b   1.000
_cell.length_c   1.000
_cell.angle_alpha   90.00
_cell.angle_beta   90.00
_cell.angle_gamma   90.00
#
_symmetry.space_group_name_H-M   'P 1'
#
loop_
_entity.id
_entity.type
_entity.pdbx_description
1 polymer ?
#
loop_
_entity_poly.entity_id
_entity_poly.type
_entity_poly.pdbx_seq_one_letter_code
_entity_poly.pdbx_strand_id
1 'polypeptide(L)'
;MLSTLPQARPSALQVLAHPLFWSTAKQLQFFQDVSDWLEKESEQGALVRALEAGGDKVVRDNWHQHISMPLQTDLRKFRSYRGTSVRDLLRAMRNKKHHYRELPATVRRALGPMPDSFVGYFTSRFPRLLLHTHRTMRSCASEGLFSSYYSPASKAMDLCQAARPVAKDGPL
;
A
#
# COMPACT_ATOMS: atom_id res chain seq x y z
N MET A 1 3.50 -16.45 -12.49
CA MET A 1 4.27 -17.71 -12.34
C MET A 1 3.80 -18.75 -13.34
N LEU A 2 2.49 -18.99 -13.48
CA LEU A 2 1.92 -19.99 -14.38
C LEU A 2 1.45 -19.42 -15.74
N SER A 3 2.12 -18.38 -16.25
CA SER A 3 1.76 -17.81 -17.55
C SER A 3 2.07 -18.82 -18.66
N THR A 4 1.17 -18.97 -19.64
CA THR A 4 1.40 -19.78 -20.84
C THR A 4 2.57 -19.23 -21.66
N LEU A 5 2.72 -17.89 -21.69
CA LEU A 5 3.87 -17.20 -22.27
C LEU A 5 5.06 -17.24 -21.31
N PRO A 6 6.19 -17.88 -21.66
CA PRO A 6 7.38 -17.96 -20.80
C PRO A 6 7.95 -16.59 -20.44
N GLN A 7 7.94 -15.65 -21.38
CA GLN A 7 8.48 -14.29 -21.20
C GLN A 7 7.70 -13.45 -20.18
N ALA A 8 6.45 -13.82 -19.89
CA ALA A 8 5.62 -13.17 -18.88
C ALA A 8 5.72 -13.84 -17.50
N ARG A 9 6.52 -14.90 -17.36
CA ARG A 9 6.77 -15.53 -16.05
C ARG A 9 7.82 -14.70 -15.29
N PRO A 10 7.62 -14.46 -13.98
CA PRO A 10 8.60 -13.76 -13.17
C PRO A 10 9.85 -14.63 -12.99
N SER A 11 11.02 -14.00 -12.95
CA SER A 11 12.26 -14.63 -12.51
C SER A 11 12.19 -15.03 -11.04
N ALA A 12 13.08 -15.92 -10.59
CA ALA A 12 13.17 -16.30 -9.17
C ALA A 12 13.38 -15.07 -8.26
N LEU A 13 14.19 -14.10 -8.68
CA LEU A 13 14.39 -12.84 -7.97
C LEU A 13 13.12 -11.98 -7.90
N GLN A 14 12.33 -11.95 -8.98
CA GLN A 14 11.01 -11.28 -8.97
C GLN A 14 10.02 -11.97 -8.03
N VAL A 15 10.05 -13.31 -7.95
CA VAL A 15 9.21 -14.08 -7.02
C VAL A 15 9.61 -13.79 -5.58
N LEU A 16 10.91 -13.82 -5.24
CA LEU A 16 11.39 -13.56 -3.88
C LEU A 16 11.13 -12.13 -3.41
N ALA A 17 11.07 -11.16 -4.34
CA ALA A 17 10.69 -9.79 -4.01
C ALA A 17 9.18 -9.62 -3.73
N HIS A 18 8.34 -10.59 -4.07
CA HIS A 18 6.88 -10.48 -3.93
C HIS A 18 6.45 -10.36 -2.45
N PRO A 19 5.43 -9.53 -2.12
CA PRO A 19 4.99 -9.32 -0.74
C PRO A 19 4.56 -10.57 0.03
N LEU A 20 4.24 -11.65 -0.68
CA LEU A 20 3.94 -12.97 -0.10
C LEU A 20 5.06 -13.48 0.83
N PHE A 21 6.33 -13.16 0.52
CA PHE A 21 7.49 -13.62 1.27
C PHE A 21 7.99 -12.62 2.31
N TRP A 22 7.28 -11.50 2.50
CA TRP A 22 7.72 -10.46 3.42
C TRP A 22 7.35 -10.80 4.85
N SER A 23 8.29 -10.59 5.78
CA SER A 23 7.98 -10.52 7.20
C SER A 23 6.97 -9.41 7.48
N THR A 24 6.19 -9.57 8.54
CA THR A 24 5.29 -8.54 9.09
C THR A 24 6.03 -7.22 9.36
N ALA A 25 7.27 -7.27 9.84
CA ALA A 25 8.12 -6.09 10.01
C ALA A 25 8.34 -5.36 8.67
N LYS A 26 8.65 -6.09 7.59
CA LYS A 26 8.83 -5.52 6.25
C LYS A 26 7.50 -5.00 5.68
N GLN A 27 6.39 -5.69 5.91
CA GLN A 27 5.05 -5.19 5.52
C GLN A 27 4.69 -3.89 6.25
N LEU A 28 4.95 -3.81 7.56
CA LEU A 28 4.69 -2.61 8.36
C LEU A 28 5.56 -1.44 7.90
N GLN A 29 6.83 -1.70 7.59
CA GLN A 29 7.73 -0.68 7.07
C GLN A 29 7.28 -0.19 5.70
N PHE A 30 6.90 -1.10 4.80
CA PHE A 30 6.36 -0.74 3.50
C PHE A 30 5.13 0.16 3.61
N PHE A 31 4.16 -0.16 4.46
CA PHE A 31 2.99 0.70 4.65
C PHE A 31 3.35 2.08 5.19
N GLN A 32 4.34 2.17 6.09
CA GLN A 32 4.82 3.45 6.57
C GLN A 32 5.46 4.26 5.44
N ASP A 33 6.43 3.68 4.73
CA ASP A 33 7.17 4.38 3.68
C ASP A 33 6.23 4.88 2.57
N VAL A 34 5.24 4.08 2.20
CA VAL A 34 4.21 4.48 1.23
C VAL A 34 3.35 5.61 1.78
N SER A 35 2.90 5.52 3.05
CA SER A 35 2.11 6.60 3.66
C SER A 35 2.89 7.91 3.72
N ASP A 36 4.17 7.87 4.10
CA ASP A 36 5.03 9.06 4.21
C ASP A 36 5.32 9.65 2.80
N TRP A 37 5.52 8.80 1.79
CA TRP A 37 5.68 9.25 0.39
C TRP A 37 4.42 9.94 -0.14
N LEU A 38 3.27 9.29 0.04
CA LEU A 38 1.98 9.82 -0.40
C LEU A 38 1.60 11.11 0.32
N GLU A 39 2.15 11.44 1.49
CA GLU A 39 1.86 12.71 2.18
C GLU A 39 2.26 13.93 1.34
N LYS A 40 3.32 13.81 0.53
CA LYS A 40 3.80 14.88 -0.37
C LYS A 40 3.10 14.92 -1.73
N GLU A 41 2.30 13.90 -2.05
CA GLU A 41 1.60 13.78 -3.33
C GLU A 41 0.29 14.59 -3.34
N SER A 42 0.04 15.25 -4.47
CA SER A 42 -1.24 15.93 -4.73
C SER A 42 -2.40 14.93 -4.71
N GLU A 43 -3.56 15.35 -4.21
CA GLU A 43 -4.78 14.52 -4.28
C GLU A 43 -5.18 14.18 -5.72
N GLN A 44 -4.87 15.08 -6.66
CA GLN A 44 -5.07 14.89 -8.10
C GLN A 44 -3.78 14.38 -8.77
N GLY A 45 -2.81 13.86 -8.01
CA GLY A 45 -1.62 13.21 -8.55
C GLY A 45 -1.97 11.89 -9.23
N ALA A 46 -1.23 11.51 -10.28
CA ALA A 46 -1.44 10.25 -10.97
C ALA A 46 -1.28 9.04 -10.05
N LEU A 47 -0.31 9.09 -9.12
CA LEU A 47 -0.06 8.04 -8.15
C LEU A 47 -1.23 7.87 -7.16
N VAL A 48 -1.76 8.98 -6.62
CA VAL A 48 -2.91 8.94 -5.71
C VAL A 48 -4.16 8.44 -6.44
N ARG A 49 -4.43 8.90 -7.66
CA ARG A 49 -5.53 8.35 -8.48
C ARG A 49 -5.37 6.85 -8.73
N ALA A 50 -4.16 6.39 -9.05
CA ALA A 50 -3.88 4.96 -9.23
C ALA A 50 -4.04 4.15 -7.94
N LEU A 51 -3.79 4.76 -6.77
CA LEU A 51 -4.04 4.14 -5.47
C LEU A 51 -5.53 4.03 -5.16
N GLU A 52 -6.32 5.04 -5.50
CA GLU A 52 -7.75 5.05 -5.21
C GLU A 52 -8.58 4.28 -6.28
N ALA A 53 -8.01 4.03 -7.46
CA ALA A 53 -8.65 3.23 -8.51
C ALA A 53 -8.88 1.77 -8.04
N GLY A 54 -10.15 1.37 -7.88
CA GLY A 54 -10.52 0.07 -7.31
C GLY A 54 -10.35 -0.01 -5.78
N GLY A 55 -10.14 1.14 -5.13
CA GLY A 55 -9.96 1.26 -3.69
C GLY A 55 -11.20 0.84 -2.89
N ASP A 56 -12.41 0.95 -3.46
CA ASP A 56 -13.67 0.48 -2.89
C ASP A 56 -13.58 -0.99 -2.44
N LYS A 57 -12.99 -1.85 -3.27
CA LYS A 57 -12.78 -3.28 -2.94
C LYS A 57 -11.71 -3.50 -1.87
N VAL A 58 -10.78 -2.56 -1.73
CA VAL A 58 -9.67 -2.61 -0.77
C VAL A 58 -10.15 -2.19 0.61
N VAL A 59 -10.85 -1.06 0.69
CA VAL A 59 -11.40 -0.51 1.94
C VAL A 59 -12.76 -1.12 2.31
N ARG A 60 -13.32 -1.97 1.43
CA ARG A 60 -14.63 -2.62 1.58
C ARG A 60 -15.73 -1.56 1.73
N ASP A 61 -15.78 -0.66 0.76
CA ASP A 61 -16.60 0.55 0.65
C ASP A 61 -16.30 1.61 1.71
N ASN A 62 -16.22 1.23 2.98
CA ASN A 62 -15.92 2.13 4.08
C ASN A 62 -15.13 1.43 5.20
N TRP A 63 -13.82 1.64 5.27
CA TRP A 63 -12.95 0.95 6.23
C TRP A 63 -13.27 1.28 7.68
N HIS A 64 -13.94 2.41 7.97
CA HIS A 64 -14.40 2.73 9.32
C HIS A 64 -15.36 1.67 9.89
N GLN A 65 -16.13 0.99 9.04
CA GLN A 65 -17.09 -0.03 9.45
C GLN A 65 -16.44 -1.39 9.72
N HIS A 66 -15.19 -1.58 9.28
CA HIS A 66 -14.49 -2.86 9.36
C HIS A 66 -13.39 -2.87 10.42
N ILE A 67 -13.20 -1.76 11.15
CA ILE A 67 -12.29 -1.67 12.29
C ILE A 67 -13.03 -1.78 13.62
N SER A 68 -12.31 -2.19 14.66
CA SER A 68 -12.84 -2.29 16.03
C SER A 68 -13.33 -0.93 16.55
N MET A 69 -14.38 -0.97 17.36
CA MET A 69 -14.98 0.22 17.98
C MET A 69 -13.99 1.07 18.81
N PRO A 70 -13.04 0.49 19.59
CA PRO A 70 -12.03 1.28 20.28
C PRO A 70 -11.17 2.10 19.31
N LEU A 71 -10.70 1.49 18.21
CA LEU A 71 -9.89 2.19 17.22
C LEU A 71 -10.69 3.26 16.48
N GLN A 72 -11.93 2.96 16.09
CA GLN A 72 -12.81 3.90 15.41
C GLN A 72 -13.11 5.15 16.26
N THR A 73 -13.31 4.95 17.57
CA THR A 73 -13.54 6.05 18.51
C THR A 73 -12.28 6.90 18.69
N ASP A 74 -11.12 6.27 18.78
CA ASP A 74 -9.83 6.94 18.93
C ASP A 74 -9.41 7.74 17.69
N LEU A 75 -9.72 7.25 16.48
CA LEU A 75 -9.44 7.97 15.24
C LEU A 75 -10.24 9.27 15.09
N ARG A 76 -11.51 9.28 15.55
CA ARG A 76 -12.40 10.45 15.46
C ARG A 76 -11.96 11.66 16.29
N LYS A 77 -11.06 11.49 17.27
CA LYS A 77 -10.67 12.55 18.22
C LYS A 77 -9.75 13.61 17.62
N PHE A 78 -8.82 13.22 16.76
CA PHE A 78 -7.69 14.08 16.39
C PHE A 78 -7.67 14.47 14.93
N ARG A 79 -8.22 13.64 14.04
CA ARG A 79 -8.19 13.89 12.59
C ARG A 79 -9.37 13.22 11.91
N SER A 80 -9.98 13.92 10.96
CA SER A 80 -10.94 13.31 10.05
C SER A 80 -10.20 12.50 9.00
N TYR A 81 -10.58 11.23 8.86
CA TYR A 81 -10.11 10.36 7.78
C TYR A 81 -11.28 10.02 6.86
N ARG A 82 -11.05 9.94 5.57
CA ARG A 82 -12.05 9.45 4.60
C ARG A 82 -12.10 7.92 4.65
N GLY A 83 -13.22 7.39 5.13
CA GLY A 83 -13.48 5.94 5.20
C GLY A 83 -13.46 5.23 3.84
N THR A 84 -13.64 5.97 2.76
CA THR A 84 -13.61 5.46 1.37
C THR A 84 -12.21 5.48 0.74
N SER A 85 -11.20 6.08 1.40
CA SER A 85 -9.87 6.30 0.82
C SER A 85 -8.84 5.31 1.34
N VAL A 86 -8.11 4.68 0.40
CA VAL A 86 -6.97 3.81 0.69
C VAL A 86 -5.82 4.62 1.29
N ARG A 87 -5.54 5.81 0.75
CA ARG A 87 -4.52 6.73 1.29
C ARG A 87 -4.77 7.04 2.76
N ASP A 88 -6.02 7.32 3.12
CA ASP A 88 -6.38 7.66 4.50
C ASP A 88 -6.32 6.45 5.45
N LEU A 89 -6.61 5.24 4.97
CA LEU A 89 -6.37 4.02 5.73
C LEU A 89 -4.88 3.83 6.03
N LEU A 90 -3.99 3.99 5.04
CA LEU A 90 -2.54 3.92 5.22
C LEU A 90 -2.04 4.99 6.20
N ARG A 91 -2.56 6.22 6.07
CA ARG A 91 -2.26 7.33 6.98
C ARG A 91 -2.71 7.04 8.41
N ALA A 92 -3.89 6.45 8.60
CA ALA A 92 -4.36 6.03 9.91
C ALA A 92 -3.46 4.94 10.52
N MET A 93 -3.05 3.94 9.74
CA MET A 93 -2.11 2.90 10.17
C MET A 93 -0.78 3.50 10.62
N ARG A 94 -0.19 4.39 9.79
CA ARG A 94 1.07 5.08 10.09
C ARG A 94 0.97 5.89 11.38
N ASN A 95 -0.12 6.66 11.55
CA ASN A 95 -0.32 7.47 12.75
C ASN A 95 -0.46 6.61 14.02
N LYS A 96 -1.18 5.49 13.94
CA LYS A 96 -1.32 4.57 15.09
C LYS A 96 -0.05 3.80 15.41
N LYS A 97 0.79 3.50 14.41
CA LYS A 97 2.15 2.99 14.62
C LYS A 97 3.00 4.02 15.37
N HIS A 98 3.04 5.27 14.86
CA HIS A 98 3.87 6.33 15.42
C HIS A 98 3.55 6.64 16.89
N HIS A 99 2.26 6.75 17.22
CA HIS A 99 1.79 7.04 18.56
C HIS A 99 1.46 5.79 19.39
N TYR A 100 1.91 4.59 18.98
CA TYR A 100 1.45 3.32 19.56
C TYR A 100 1.59 3.27 21.10
N ARG A 101 2.68 3.83 21.65
CA ARG A 101 2.94 3.84 23.11
C ARG A 101 1.99 4.75 23.88
N GLU A 102 1.46 5.79 23.24
CA GLU A 102 0.55 6.80 23.82
C GLU A 102 -0.91 6.38 23.70
N LEU A 103 -1.21 5.32 22.94
CA LEU A 103 -2.58 4.87 22.72
C LEU A 103 -3.23 4.34 24.01
N PRO A 104 -4.54 4.58 24.20
CA PRO A 104 -5.30 3.96 25.29
C PRO A 104 -5.12 2.44 25.32
N ALA A 105 -5.12 1.84 26.51
CA ALA A 105 -4.91 0.40 26.69
C ALA A 105 -5.92 -0.46 25.89
N THR A 106 -7.16 0.01 25.76
CA THR A 106 -8.20 -0.66 24.95
C THR A 106 -7.86 -0.69 23.47
N VAL A 107 -7.29 0.38 22.93
CA VAL A 107 -6.87 0.48 21.52
C VAL A 107 -5.63 -0.38 21.28
N ARG A 108 -4.62 -0.32 22.16
CA ARG A 108 -3.42 -1.17 22.06
C ARG A 108 -3.78 -2.65 22.12
N ARG A 109 -4.72 -3.05 22.99
CA ARG A 109 -5.21 -4.43 23.06
C ARG A 109 -5.92 -4.86 21.78
N ALA A 110 -6.73 -3.99 21.19
CA ALA A 110 -7.42 -4.28 19.94
C ALA A 110 -6.46 -4.44 18.74
N LEU A 111 -5.42 -3.61 18.67
CA LEU A 111 -4.39 -3.66 17.62
C LEU A 111 -3.38 -4.79 17.86
N GLY A 112 -3.09 -5.11 19.12
CA GLY A 112 -2.09 -6.09 19.51
C GLY A 112 -0.65 -5.59 19.37
N PRO A 113 0.33 -6.37 19.88
CA PRO A 113 1.75 -6.01 19.84
C PRO A 113 2.28 -5.87 18.41
N MET A 114 3.19 -4.92 18.23
CA MET A 114 3.90 -4.71 16.96
C MET A 114 5.11 -5.64 16.83
N PRO A 115 5.50 -6.01 15.59
CA PRO A 115 4.82 -5.69 14.33
C PRO A 115 3.68 -6.67 13.99
N ASP A 116 3.73 -7.90 14.51
CA ASP A 116 2.94 -9.03 13.99
C ASP A 116 1.44 -8.85 14.14
N SER A 117 0.96 -8.61 15.37
CA SER A 117 -0.48 -8.49 15.62
C SER A 117 -1.02 -7.19 15.03
N PHE A 118 -0.25 -6.10 15.08
CA PHE A 118 -0.63 -4.83 14.47
C PHE A 118 -0.86 -4.96 12.96
N VAL A 119 0.07 -5.56 12.23
CA VAL A 119 -0.09 -5.78 10.79
C VAL A 119 -1.23 -6.76 10.53
N GLY A 120 -1.26 -7.88 11.26
CA GLY A 120 -2.30 -8.89 11.15
C GLY A 120 -3.71 -8.33 11.38
N TYR A 121 -3.86 -7.36 12.27
CA TYR A 121 -5.13 -6.68 12.51
C TYR A 121 -5.67 -6.03 11.23
N PHE A 122 -4.84 -5.29 10.48
CA PHE A 122 -5.24 -4.61 9.26
C PHE A 122 -5.34 -5.56 8.07
N THR A 123 -4.37 -6.46 7.87
CA THR A 123 -4.36 -7.36 6.70
C THR A 123 -5.45 -8.44 6.77
N SER A 124 -5.87 -8.87 7.95
CA SER A 124 -7.04 -9.75 8.09
C SER A 124 -8.36 -9.07 7.72
N ARG A 125 -8.48 -7.76 7.99
CA ARG A 125 -9.69 -6.96 7.70
C ARG A 125 -9.72 -6.44 6.26
N PHE A 126 -8.56 -6.14 5.71
CA PHE A 126 -8.34 -5.58 4.38
C PHE A 126 -7.34 -6.46 3.60
N PRO A 127 -7.73 -7.69 3.21
CA PRO A 127 -6.83 -8.68 2.61
C PRO A 127 -6.22 -8.24 1.27
N ARG A 128 -6.81 -7.24 0.61
CA ARG A 128 -6.31 -6.69 -0.65
C ARG A 128 -5.31 -5.55 -0.47
N LEU A 129 -5.20 -4.97 0.72
CA LEU A 129 -4.45 -3.74 0.98
C LEU A 129 -2.98 -3.85 0.56
N LEU A 130 -2.25 -4.84 1.09
CA LEU A 130 -0.83 -5.01 0.81
C LEU A 130 -0.53 -5.14 -0.68
N LEU A 131 -1.26 -6.04 -1.35
CA LEU A 131 -1.01 -6.34 -2.77
C LEU A 131 -1.47 -5.19 -3.68
N HIS A 132 -2.56 -4.52 -3.34
CA HIS A 132 -3.03 -3.34 -4.04
C HIS A 132 -2.00 -2.21 -3.96
N THR A 133 -1.60 -1.84 -2.74
CA THR A 133 -0.59 -0.81 -2.51
C THR A 133 0.75 -1.14 -3.18
N HIS A 134 1.21 -2.40 -3.10
CA HIS A 134 2.43 -2.85 -3.79
C HIS A 134 2.36 -2.73 -5.30
N ARG A 135 1.21 -3.03 -5.91
CA ARG A 135 1.05 -2.88 -7.36
C ARG A 135 1.03 -1.42 -7.78
N THR A 136 0.31 -0.57 -7.06
CA THR A 136 0.25 0.86 -7.33
C THR A 136 1.62 1.51 -7.22
N MET A 137 2.37 1.18 -6.15
CA MET A 137 3.68 1.78 -5.87
C MET A 137 4.81 1.24 -6.76
N ARG A 138 4.50 0.36 -7.73
CA ARG A 138 5.49 -0.16 -8.68
C ARG A 138 6.13 0.93 -9.52
N SER A 139 5.38 1.96 -9.91
CA SER A 139 5.92 3.11 -10.65
C SER A 139 6.99 3.90 -9.89
N CYS A 140 7.09 3.67 -8.57
CA CYS A 140 8.10 4.27 -7.70
C CYS A 140 9.24 3.29 -7.41
N ALA A 141 9.32 2.12 -8.06
CA ALA A 141 10.31 1.07 -7.75
C ALA A 141 11.77 1.49 -7.99
N SER A 142 12.00 2.47 -8.85
CA SER A 142 13.31 3.08 -9.10
C SER A 142 13.78 4.01 -7.99
N GLU A 143 12.84 4.54 -7.19
CA GLU A 143 13.18 5.43 -6.08
C GLU A 143 13.99 4.70 -5.01
N GLY A 144 15.01 5.38 -4.47
CA GLY A 144 15.92 4.79 -3.48
C GLY A 144 15.19 4.17 -2.29
N LEU A 145 14.16 4.88 -1.78
CA LEU A 145 13.31 4.43 -0.68
C LEU A 145 12.61 3.10 -0.98
N PHE A 146 12.09 2.92 -2.20
CA PHE A 146 11.29 1.76 -2.55
C PHE A 146 12.10 0.60 -3.14
N SER A 147 13.37 0.82 -3.43
CA SER A 147 14.24 -0.13 -4.11
C SER A 147 14.34 -1.51 -3.41
N SER A 148 14.15 -1.58 -2.09
CA SER A 148 14.20 -2.82 -1.29
C SER A 148 12.91 -3.66 -1.36
N TYR A 149 11.81 -3.10 -1.89
CA TYR A 149 10.51 -3.75 -2.04
C TYR A 149 10.25 -4.31 -3.44
N TYR A 150 11.12 -4.01 -4.41
CA TYR A 150 10.97 -4.44 -5.80
C TYR A 150 12.26 -5.05 -6.31
N SER A 151 12.16 -6.01 -7.23
CA SER A 151 13.34 -6.58 -7.86
C SER A 151 13.98 -5.58 -8.84
N PRO A 152 15.31 -5.63 -9.05
CA PRO A 152 15.98 -4.78 -10.04
C PRO A 152 15.39 -4.89 -11.46
N ALA A 153 14.93 -6.08 -11.86
CA ALA A 153 14.27 -6.29 -13.16
C ALA A 153 12.93 -5.55 -13.28
N SER A 154 12.26 -5.25 -12.17
CA SER A 154 11.04 -4.43 -12.16
C SER A 154 11.35 -2.97 -12.48
N LYS A 155 12.56 -2.49 -12.15
CA LYS A 155 13.02 -1.12 -12.47
C LYS A 155 13.21 -0.90 -13.98
N ALA A 156 13.56 -1.95 -14.72
CA ALA A 156 13.82 -1.88 -16.17
C ALA A 156 12.52 -1.83 -17.02
N MET A 157 11.43 -2.43 -16.54
CA MET A 157 10.13 -2.43 -17.23
C MET A 157 9.52 -1.02 -17.31
N ASP A 158 9.67 -0.20 -16.27
CA ASP A 158 9.11 1.16 -16.24
C ASP A 158 9.85 2.10 -17.21
N LEU A 159 11.18 1.98 -17.31
CA LEU A 159 11.97 2.73 -18.29
C LEU A 159 11.60 2.35 -19.74
N CYS A 160 11.28 1.08 -19.99
CA CYS A 160 10.92 0.60 -21.32
C CYS A 160 9.48 0.96 -21.72
N GLN A 161 8.56 1.11 -20.75
CA GLN A 161 7.20 1.60 -20.99
C GLN A 161 7.16 3.13 -21.16
N ALA A 162 8.01 3.88 -20.45
CA ALA A 162 8.16 5.32 -20.64
C ALA A 162 8.83 5.69 -21.99
N ALA A 163 9.60 4.78 -22.58
CA ALA A 163 10.29 4.96 -23.86
C ALA A 163 9.46 4.59 -25.11
N ARG A 164 8.18 4.19 -24.97
CA ARG A 164 7.32 3.94 -26.13
C ARG A 164 6.83 5.28 -26.70
N PRO A 165 7.16 5.63 -27.95
CA PRO A 165 6.64 6.85 -28.55
C PRO A 165 5.12 6.74 -28.67
N VAL A 166 4.42 7.82 -28.30
CA VAL A 166 2.99 7.99 -28.61
C VAL A 166 2.87 7.97 -30.13
N ALA A 167 2.24 6.93 -30.68
CA ALA A 167 1.89 6.90 -32.08
C ALA A 167 1.01 8.13 -32.36
N LYS A 168 1.51 9.06 -33.16
CA LYS A 168 0.69 10.11 -33.74
C LYS A 168 -0.18 9.44 -34.81
N ASP A 169 -1.40 9.08 -34.43
CA ASP A 169 -2.46 8.87 -35.40
C ASP A 169 -2.67 10.21 -36.13
N GLY A 170 -2.30 10.25 -37.41
CA GLY A 170 -2.60 11.37 -38.29
C GLY A 170 -4.06 11.32 -38.75
N PRO A 171 -4.62 12.44 -39.23
CA PRO A 171 -5.77 12.39 -40.11
C PRO A 171 -5.37 12.74 -41.56
N LEU A 172 -6.00 11.96 -42.45
CA LEU A 172 -6.24 12.08 -43.90
C LEU A 172 -5.74 13.32 -44.64
#